data_AF-Q95WK2-F1
#
_entry.id   AF-Q95WK2-F1
#
_cell.length_a   1.000
_cell.length_b   1.000
_cell.length_c   1.000
_cell.angle_alpha   90.00
_cell.angle_beta   90.00
_cell.angle_gamma   90.00
#
_symmetry.space_group_name_H-M   'P 1'
#
loop_
_entity.id
_entity.type
_entity.pdbx_description
1 polymer ?
#
loop_
_entity_poly.entity_id
_entity_poly.type
_entity_poly.pdbx_seq_one_letter_code
_entity_poly.pdbx_strand_id
1 'polypeptide(L)'
;LWWLYRDNLLPMVTRFVGYARSKLSVAELKEKCRPYMGVEPGQQEKFEQFWALNAYFAGSYDCRRDSELFDQEITKFEMGGKQANRLFYLALPPSVFESVTVRIRNTCMGRKGWNRIIVEKPFGRDADSSNAPCIHLAKLFKEEQLYRIDHYLG
;
A
#
# COMPACT_ATOMS: atom_id res chain seq x y z
N LEU A 1 -6.76 7.45 4.72
CA LEU A 1 -6.74 6.28 5.64
C LEU A 1 -7.19 6.64 7.05
N TRP A 2 -6.57 7.63 7.71
CA TRP A 2 -7.00 8.09 9.04
C TRP A 2 -8.49 8.43 9.13
N TRP A 3 -9.03 9.24 8.21
CA TRP A 3 -10.46 9.59 8.24
C TRP A 3 -11.36 8.36 8.10
N LEU A 4 -11.04 7.41 7.21
CA LEU A 4 -11.77 6.15 7.10
C LEU A 4 -11.74 5.33 8.39
N TYR A 5 -10.60 5.32 9.08
CA TYR A 5 -10.47 4.65 10.38
C TYR A 5 -11.27 5.37 11.48
N ARG A 6 -11.13 6.69 11.58
CA ARG A 6 -11.86 7.56 12.52
C ARG A 6 -13.36 7.35 12.41
N ASP A 7 -13.85 7.27 11.17
CA ASP A 7 -15.28 7.17 10.83
C ASP A 7 -15.78 5.70 10.78
N ASN A 8 -14.94 4.74 11.21
CA ASN A 8 -15.26 3.31 11.27
C ASN A 8 -15.67 2.68 9.91
N LEU A 9 -15.12 3.19 8.80
CA LEU A 9 -15.39 2.73 7.43
C LEU A 9 -14.42 1.63 6.97
N LEU A 10 -13.52 1.18 7.85
CA LEU A 10 -12.59 0.09 7.59
C LEU A 10 -13.01 -1.18 8.34
N PRO A 11 -12.68 -2.37 7.82
CA PRO A 11 -12.85 -3.61 8.57
C PRO A 11 -12.17 -3.53 9.95
N MET A 12 -12.78 -4.13 10.97
CA MET A 12 -12.27 -4.09 12.35
C MET A 12 -10.82 -4.57 12.48
N VAL A 13 -10.42 -5.54 11.65
CA VAL A 13 -9.05 -6.07 11.60
C VAL A 13 -8.35 -5.51 10.37
N THR A 14 -7.82 -4.30 10.48
CA THR A 14 -7.02 -3.65 9.44
C THR A 14 -5.64 -3.30 9.97
N ARG A 15 -4.60 -3.56 9.15
CA ARG A 15 -3.22 -3.17 9.41
C ARG A 15 -2.73 -2.27 8.29
N PHE A 16 -1.90 -1.31 8.63
CA PHE A 16 -1.29 -0.39 7.67
C PHE A 16 0.21 -0.60 7.68
N VAL A 17 0.81 -0.80 6.51
CA VAL A 17 2.26 -1.03 6.42
C VAL A 17 2.83 -0.10 5.38
N GLY A 18 3.64 0.87 5.82
CA GLY A 18 4.40 1.73 4.93
C GLY A 18 5.68 1.03 4.47
N TYR A 19 6.04 1.23 3.20
CA TYR A 19 7.28 0.68 2.62
C TYR A 19 7.98 1.76 1.79
N ALA A 20 9.24 2.03 2.09
CA ALA A 20 10.07 2.95 1.29
C ALA A 20 11.57 2.76 1.57
N ARG A 21 12.42 3.40 0.77
CA ARG A 21 13.89 3.33 0.94
C ARG A 21 14.39 4.04 2.20
N SER A 22 13.68 5.07 2.65
CA SER A 22 14.06 5.87 3.81
C SER A 22 14.01 5.04 5.09
N LYS A 23 15.01 5.16 5.95
CA LYS A 23 14.99 4.54 7.27
C LYS A 23 14.24 5.47 8.22
N LEU A 24 12.93 5.27 8.33
CA LEU A 24 12.05 6.00 9.24
C LEU A 24 11.43 5.04 10.26
N SER A 25 11.16 5.55 11.44
CA SER A 25 10.31 4.91 12.43
C SER A 25 8.84 5.32 12.25
N VAL A 26 7.93 4.50 12.79
CA VAL A 26 6.50 4.84 12.83
C VAL A 26 6.26 6.15 13.61
N ALA A 27 7.05 6.41 14.66
CA ALA A 27 6.98 7.66 15.43
C ALA A 27 7.33 8.89 14.58
N GLU A 28 8.39 8.82 13.77
CA GLU A 28 8.75 9.92 12.85
C GLU A 28 7.70 10.13 11.76
N LEU A 29 7.11 9.05 11.23
CA LEU A 29 6.00 9.14 10.29
C LEU A 29 4.77 9.77 10.92
N LYS A 30 4.46 9.40 12.16
CA LYS A 30 3.36 9.97 12.93
C LYS A 30 3.48 11.48 13.04
N GLU A 31 4.64 11.98 13.45
CA GLU A 31 4.86 13.43 13.57
C GLU A 31 4.81 14.13 12.20
N LYS A 32 5.34 13.53 11.13
CA LYS A 32 5.26 14.09 9.77
C LYS A 32 3.84 14.15 9.23
N CYS A 33 3.00 13.15 9.54
CA CYS A 33 1.62 13.08 9.08
C CYS A 33 0.68 13.94 9.93
N ARG A 34 1.00 14.17 11.21
CA ARG A 34 0.14 14.87 12.19
C ARG A 34 -0.48 16.18 11.67
N PRO A 35 0.23 17.08 10.96
CA PRO A 35 -0.34 18.32 10.45
C PRO A 35 -1.48 18.13 9.43
N TYR A 36 -1.48 17.00 8.71
CA TYR A 36 -2.43 16.73 7.62
C TYR A 36 -3.64 15.88 8.06
N MET A 37 -3.65 15.43 9.31
CA MET A 37 -4.66 14.47 9.79
C MET A 37 -5.91 15.14 10.36
N GLY A 38 -5.84 16.44 10.70
CA GLY A 38 -6.99 17.20 11.21
C GLY A 38 -7.61 16.56 12.46
N VAL A 39 -6.77 16.20 13.44
CA VAL A 39 -7.19 15.52 14.67
C VAL A 39 -7.81 16.52 15.63
N GLU A 40 -9.08 16.28 16.00
CA GLU A 40 -9.79 17.10 16.98
C GLU A 40 -9.50 16.64 18.43
N PRO A 41 -9.69 17.50 19.46
CA PRO A 41 -9.36 17.17 20.85
C PRO A 41 -9.99 15.87 21.39
N GLY A 42 -11.19 15.51 20.93
CA GLY A 42 -11.88 14.25 21.32
C GLY A 42 -11.40 13.00 20.58
N GLN A 43 -10.49 13.13 19.61
CA GLN A 43 -10.07 12.03 18.72
C GLN A 43 -8.71 11.44 19.09
N GLN A 44 -8.05 11.94 20.15
CA GLN A 44 -6.67 11.56 20.49
C GLN A 44 -6.52 10.06 20.79
N GLU A 45 -7.47 9.45 21.50
CA GLU A 45 -7.41 8.01 21.80
C GLU A 45 -7.48 7.17 20.51
N LYS A 46 -8.46 7.43 19.64
CA LYS A 46 -8.56 6.78 18.33
C LYS A 46 -7.32 7.03 17.47
N PHE A 47 -6.71 8.21 17.58
CA PHE A 47 -5.49 8.54 16.86
C PHE A 47 -4.31 7.67 17.29
N GLU A 48 -4.13 7.47 18.61
CA GLU A 48 -3.12 6.56 19.12
C GLU A 48 -3.39 5.11 18.72
N GLN A 49 -4.66 4.67 18.79
CA GLN A 49 -5.06 3.34 18.33
C GLN A 49 -4.77 3.12 16.84
N PHE A 50 -5.03 4.12 15.98
CA PHE A 50 -4.69 4.07 14.57
C PHE A 50 -3.18 3.85 14.37
N TRP A 51 -2.33 4.64 15.04
CA TRP A 51 -0.89 4.51 14.91
C TRP A 51 -0.34 3.20 15.48
N ALA A 52 -0.98 2.61 16.49
CA ALA A 52 -0.64 1.27 16.99
C ALA A 52 -0.90 0.15 15.95
N LEU A 53 -1.74 0.42 14.94
CA LEU A 53 -1.99 -0.49 13.81
C LEU A 53 -1.04 -0.26 12.62
N ASN A 54 -0.20 0.78 12.67
CA ASN A 54 0.74 1.10 11.61
C ASN A 54 2.10 0.45 11.87
N ALA A 55 2.67 -0.14 10.82
CA ALA A 55 4.05 -0.60 10.75
C ALA A 55 4.78 0.10 9.60
N TYR A 56 6.11 0.11 9.65
CA TYR A 56 6.92 0.65 8.57
C TYR A 56 8.11 -0.26 8.30
N PHE A 57 8.41 -0.45 7.03
CA PHE A 57 9.52 -1.25 6.57
C PHE A 57 10.40 -0.45 5.61
N ALA A 58 11.69 -0.35 5.93
CA ALA A 58 12.67 0.30 5.08
C ALA A 58 13.30 -0.73 4.13
N GLY A 59 13.21 -0.52 2.82
CA GLY A 59 13.73 -1.45 1.82
C GLY A 59 13.82 -0.87 0.41
N SER A 60 14.62 -1.51 -0.44
CA SER A 60 14.79 -1.11 -1.83
C SER A 60 13.78 -1.76 -2.76
N TYR A 61 13.32 -0.98 -3.74
CA TYR A 61 12.36 -1.40 -4.77
C TYR A 61 12.93 -2.38 -5.81
N ASP A 62 14.25 -2.57 -5.83
CA ASP A 62 15.00 -3.40 -6.78
C ASP A 62 15.75 -4.58 -6.10
N CYS A 63 15.64 -4.72 -4.78
CA CYS A 63 16.28 -5.81 -4.05
C CYS A 63 15.27 -6.94 -3.79
N ARG A 64 15.60 -8.17 -4.22
CA ARG A 64 14.71 -9.32 -4.03
C ARG A 64 14.57 -9.68 -2.54
N ARG A 65 15.71 -9.66 -1.82
CA ARG A 65 15.75 -9.91 -0.39
C ARG A 65 14.81 -8.98 0.38
N ASP A 66 14.78 -7.69 0.02
CA ASP A 66 13.94 -6.72 0.72
C ASP A 66 12.45 -6.99 0.51
N SER A 67 12.05 -7.43 -0.69
CA SER A 67 10.67 -7.86 -0.94
C SER A 67 10.29 -9.13 -0.17
N GLU A 68 11.23 -10.08 -0.01
CA GLU A 68 11.01 -11.31 0.74
C GLU A 68 10.89 -11.03 2.24
N LEU A 69 11.74 -10.15 2.78
CA LEU A 69 11.65 -9.71 4.17
C LEU A 69 10.35 -8.94 4.43
N PHE A 70 9.93 -8.09 3.50
CA PHE A 70 8.64 -7.40 3.60
C PHE A 70 7.46 -8.38 3.60
N ASP A 71 7.45 -9.39 2.72
CA ASP A 71 6.42 -10.43 2.70
C ASP A 71 6.36 -11.20 4.02
N GLN A 72 7.51 -11.52 4.60
CA GLN A 72 7.59 -12.17 5.91
C GLN A 72 6.98 -11.30 7.01
N GLU A 73 7.26 -10.00 7.04
CA GLU A 73 6.68 -9.10 8.03
C GLU A 73 5.17 -8.96 7.89
N ILE A 74 4.64 -8.75 6.68
CA ILE A 74 3.19 -8.63 6.50
C ILE A 74 2.47 -9.94 6.83
N THR A 75 3.09 -11.09 6.52
CA THR A 75 2.53 -12.42 6.83
C THR A 75 2.39 -12.65 8.33
N LYS A 76 3.26 -12.05 9.17
CA LYS A 76 3.12 -12.17 10.65
C LYS A 76 1.81 -11.58 11.14
N PHE A 77 1.29 -10.53 10.51
CA PHE A 77 0.00 -9.93 10.86
C PHE A 77 -1.20 -10.78 10.41
N GLU A 78 -0.99 -11.75 9.53
CA GLU A 78 -2.01 -12.64 8.99
C GLU A 78 -2.13 -13.95 9.78
N MET A 79 -1.19 -14.21 10.71
CA MET A 79 -1.16 -15.40 11.55
C MET A 79 -2.27 -15.37 12.61
N GLY A 80 -3.48 -15.79 12.21
CA GLY A 80 -4.66 -15.88 13.07
C GLY A 80 -5.82 -16.69 12.48
N GLY A 81 -5.57 -17.47 11.43
CA GLY A 81 -6.54 -18.41 10.84
C GLY A 81 -7.60 -17.79 9.91
N LYS A 82 -7.71 -16.46 9.83
CA LYS A 82 -8.67 -15.78 8.95
C LYS A 82 -8.04 -15.45 7.59
N GLN A 83 -8.87 -15.47 6.55
CA GLN A 83 -8.53 -15.02 5.21
C GLN A 83 -8.07 -13.56 5.26
N ALA A 84 -6.80 -13.29 4.93
CA ALA A 84 -6.24 -11.95 4.91
C ALA A 84 -6.30 -11.38 3.48
N ASN A 85 -6.79 -10.16 3.32
CA ASN A 85 -6.80 -9.49 2.03
C ASN A 85 -5.66 -8.49 1.97
N ARG A 86 -4.94 -8.43 0.84
CA ARG A 86 -3.83 -7.49 0.65
C ARG A 86 -4.22 -6.41 -0.35
N LEU A 87 -4.04 -5.16 0.04
CA LEU A 87 -4.24 -3.99 -0.81
C LEU A 87 -2.93 -3.20 -0.89
N PHE A 88 -2.36 -3.13 -2.08
CA PHE A 88 -1.10 -2.44 -2.34
C PHE A 88 -1.38 -1.07 -2.96
N TYR A 89 -1.01 0.01 -2.28
CA TYR A 89 -1.12 1.36 -2.82
C TYR A 89 0.24 1.82 -3.36
N LEU A 90 0.35 1.98 -4.68
CA LEU A 90 1.61 2.34 -5.34
C LEU A 90 1.73 3.86 -5.53
N ALA A 91 2.05 4.57 -4.44
CA ALA A 91 2.43 5.97 -4.47
C ALA A 91 3.91 6.13 -4.87
N LEU A 92 4.27 5.66 -6.06
CA LEU A 92 5.66 5.54 -6.53
C LEU A 92 5.87 6.28 -7.85
N PRO A 93 7.09 6.80 -8.11
CA PRO A 93 7.39 7.38 -9.41
C PRO A 93 7.40 6.32 -10.52
N PRO A 94 7.13 6.70 -11.78
CA PRO A 94 7.06 5.75 -12.91
C PRO A 94 8.31 4.90 -13.09
N SER A 95 9.49 5.43 -12.77
CA SER A 95 10.79 4.76 -12.97
C SER A 95 10.97 3.47 -12.19
N VAL A 96 10.25 3.28 -11.08
CA VAL A 96 10.34 2.06 -10.25
C VAL A 96 9.09 1.17 -10.35
N PHE A 97 8.09 1.62 -11.10
CA PHE A 97 6.76 1.02 -11.14
C PHE A 97 6.79 -0.42 -11.65
N GLU A 98 7.48 -0.67 -12.76
CA GLU A 98 7.56 -2.01 -13.36
C GLU A 98 8.29 -3.00 -12.44
N SER A 99 9.43 -2.60 -11.86
CA SER A 99 10.18 -3.45 -10.92
C SER A 99 9.34 -3.82 -9.70
N VAL A 100 8.63 -2.85 -9.12
CA VAL A 100 7.83 -3.08 -7.91
C VAL A 100 6.63 -3.98 -8.20
N THR A 101 5.92 -3.75 -9.30
CA THR A 101 4.74 -4.56 -9.66
C THR A 101 5.11 -6.02 -9.93
N VAL A 102 6.24 -6.27 -10.61
CA VAL A 102 6.78 -7.64 -10.81
C VAL A 102 7.10 -8.30 -9.46
N ARG A 103 7.72 -7.57 -8.54
CA ARG A 103 8.08 -8.10 -7.21
C ARG A 103 6.87 -8.39 -6.35
N ILE A 104 5.89 -7.49 -6.34
CA ILE A 104 4.63 -7.72 -5.64
C ILE A 104 4.00 -9.01 -6.17
N ARG A 105 3.93 -9.17 -7.50
CA ARG A 105 3.35 -10.36 -8.12
C ARG A 105 4.07 -11.65 -7.75
N ASN A 106 5.40 -11.62 -7.72
CA ASN A 106 6.23 -12.81 -7.52
C ASN A 106 6.42 -13.19 -6.05
N THR A 107 6.44 -12.21 -5.15
CA THR A 107 6.85 -12.41 -3.75
C THR A 107 5.73 -12.10 -2.76
N CYS A 108 5.06 -10.95 -2.91
CA CYS A 108 4.22 -10.38 -1.86
C CYS A 108 2.73 -10.70 -2.02
N MET A 109 2.32 -11.58 -2.94
CA MET A 109 0.89 -11.91 -3.09
C MET A 109 0.41 -12.78 -1.93
N GLY A 110 -0.68 -12.37 -1.30
CA GLY A 110 -1.37 -13.13 -0.27
C GLY A 110 -1.89 -14.45 -0.85
N ARG A 111 -1.71 -15.53 -0.09
CA ARG A 111 -2.08 -16.89 -0.50
C ARG A 111 -3.56 -17.22 -0.27
N LYS A 112 -4.19 -16.48 0.65
CA LYS A 112 -5.62 -16.55 0.97
C LYS A 112 -6.16 -15.14 0.76
N GLY A 113 -7.44 -15.00 0.42
CA GLY A 113 -8.04 -13.68 0.21
C GLY A 113 -7.81 -13.13 -1.19
N TRP A 114 -8.28 -11.92 -1.39
CA TRP A 114 -8.00 -11.18 -2.62
C TRP A 114 -6.73 -10.34 -2.47
N ASN A 115 -6.11 -10.07 -3.60
CA ASN A 115 -4.99 -9.15 -3.73
C ASN A 115 -5.41 -8.05 -4.70
N ARG A 116 -5.33 -6.79 -4.28
CA ARG A 116 -5.67 -5.62 -5.09
C ARG A 116 -4.52 -4.63 -5.12
N ILE A 117 -4.35 -3.97 -6.24
CA ILE A 117 -3.26 -3.04 -6.50
C ILE A 117 -3.89 -1.73 -6.96
N ILE A 118 -3.69 -0.69 -6.16
CA ILE A 118 -4.06 0.68 -6.47
C ILE A 118 -2.85 1.35 -7.12
N VAL A 119 -3.06 1.93 -8.31
CA VAL A 119 -2.01 2.60 -9.08
C VAL A 119 -2.45 4.02 -9.40
N GLU A 120 -1.55 4.97 -9.13
CA GLU A 120 -1.72 6.37 -9.49
C GLU A 120 -1.34 6.61 -10.95
N LYS A 121 -1.99 7.58 -11.60
CA LYS A 121 -1.57 8.09 -12.92
C LYS A 121 -0.11 8.58 -12.85
N PRO A 122 0.73 8.33 -13.87
CA PRO A 122 0.48 8.80 -15.23
C PRO A 122 0.47 7.66 -16.25
N PHE A 123 -0.65 7.48 -16.95
CA PHE A 123 -0.70 6.63 -18.15
C PHE A 123 -0.09 7.40 -19.33
N GLY A 124 1.24 7.45 -19.40
CA GLY A 124 1.96 8.07 -20.52
C GLY A 124 1.71 9.57 -20.72
N ARG A 125 2.40 10.16 -21.69
CA ARG A 125 2.12 11.53 -22.19
C ARG A 125 1.41 11.51 -23.54
N ASP A 126 1.32 10.35 -24.18
CA ASP A 126 0.71 10.09 -25.47
C ASP A 126 0.08 8.68 -25.50
N ALA A 127 -0.73 8.40 -26.52
CA ALA A 127 -1.46 7.14 -26.64
C ALA A 127 -0.53 5.91 -26.59
N ASP A 128 0.66 6.00 -27.19
CA ASP A 128 1.61 4.88 -27.25
C ASP A 128 2.31 4.64 -25.91
N SER A 129 2.73 5.71 -25.20
CA SER A 129 3.34 5.61 -23.86
C SER A 129 2.35 5.23 -22.76
N SER A 130 1.05 5.45 -22.99
CA SER A 130 -0.02 5.01 -22.07
C SER A 130 -0.30 3.51 -22.14
N ASN A 131 -0.02 2.88 -23.29
CA ASN A 131 -0.26 1.46 -23.51
C ASN A 131 0.75 0.56 -22.80
N ALA A 132 2.02 0.96 -22.73
CA ALA A 132 3.08 0.12 -22.16
C ALA A 132 2.84 -0.25 -20.67
N PRO A 133 2.53 0.69 -19.76
CA PRO A 133 2.21 0.36 -18.36
C PRO A 133 0.95 -0.51 -18.22
N CYS A 134 -0.07 -0.26 -19.06
CA CYS A 134 -1.31 -1.04 -19.05
C CYS A 134 -1.06 -2.49 -19.48
N ILE A 135 -0.32 -2.69 -20.58
CA ILE A 135 0.07 -4.02 -21.06
C ILE A 135 0.91 -4.75 -20.02
N HIS A 136 1.85 -4.04 -19.36
CA HIS A 136 2.66 -4.61 -18.28
C HIS A 136 1.82 -5.09 -17.11
N LEU A 137 0.91 -4.26 -16.60
CA LEU A 137 0.02 -4.62 -15.50
C LEU A 137 -0.91 -5.78 -15.85
N ALA A 138 -1.48 -5.78 -17.06
CA ALA A 138 -2.38 -6.82 -17.53
C ALA A 138 -1.70 -8.19 -17.66
N LYS A 139 -0.37 -8.24 -17.90
CA LYS A 139 0.41 -9.48 -17.87
C LYS A 139 0.62 -10.02 -16.46
N LEU A 140 0.60 -9.17 -15.44
CA LEU A 140 0.90 -9.54 -14.06
C LEU A 140 -0.36 -9.82 -13.24
N PHE A 141 -1.40 -9.03 -13.43
CA PHE A 141 -2.61 -9.03 -12.60
C PHE A 141 -3.86 -9.12 -13.44
N LYS A 142 -4.92 -9.70 -12.87
CA LYS A 142 -6.25 -9.67 -13.48
C LYS A 142 -6.86 -8.28 -13.33
N GLU A 143 -7.75 -7.90 -14.24
CA GLU A 143 -8.40 -6.59 -14.23
C GLU A 143 -9.16 -6.31 -12.92
N GLU A 144 -9.82 -7.33 -12.34
CA GLU A 144 -10.51 -7.25 -11.04
C GLU A 144 -9.60 -6.92 -9.84
N GLN A 145 -8.28 -7.05 -10.02
CA GLN A 145 -7.28 -6.75 -9.01
C GLN A 145 -6.71 -5.33 -9.17
N LEU A 146 -6.93 -4.68 -10.32
CA LEU A 146 -6.32 -3.41 -10.67
C LEU A 146 -7.28 -2.25 -10.43
N TYR A 147 -6.86 -1.28 -9.64
CA TYR A 147 -7.61 -0.07 -9.33
C TYR A 147 -6.76 1.13 -9.78
N ARG A 148 -7.12 1.70 -10.92
CA ARG A 148 -6.44 2.85 -11.51
C ARG A 148 -7.12 4.11 -10.99
N ILE A 149 -6.40 4.90 -10.20
CA ILE A 149 -6.97 6.11 -9.62
C ILE A 149 -6.98 7.22 -10.66
N ASP A 150 -8.14 7.84 -10.78
CA ASP A 150 -8.31 9.15 -11.40
C ASP A 150 -8.95 10.04 -10.34
N HIS A 151 -8.19 10.99 -9.79
CA HIS A 151 -8.69 11.85 -8.71
C HIS A 151 -9.90 12.71 -9.11
N TYR A 152 -10.27 12.75 -10.40
CA TYR A 152 -11.52 13.36 -10.85
C TYR A 152 -12.76 12.46 -10.70
N LEU A 153 -12.57 11.16 -10.41
CA LEU A 153 -13.66 10.18 -10.31
C LEU A 153 -14.09 9.87 -8.87
N GLY A 154 -13.53 10.55 -7.85
CA GLY A 154 -13.94 10.44 -6.44
C GLY A 154 -12.78 10.41 -5.46
#